data_AF-A0A938HRY5-F1
#
_entry.id   AF-A0A938HRY5-F1
#
_cell.length_a   1.000
_cell.length_b   1.000
_cell.length_c   1.000
_cell.angle_alpha   90.00
_cell.angle_beta   90.00
_cell.angle_gamma   90.00
#
_symmetry.space_group_name_H-M   'P 1'
#
loop_
_entity.id
_entity.type
_entity.pdbx_description
1 polymer ?
#
loop_
_entity_poly.entity_id
_entity_poly.type
_entity_poly.pdbx_seq_one_letter_code
_entity_poly.pdbx_strand_id
1 'polypeptide(L)'
;TWGYGAPGQGPNDGGQLYNTGPDFVTEVQPGDQYHRGRIVTYEATDKYVFVVGDATRSYSPSKVKEFTRAFLFVPPDCFIIGDLVRVAQNADRVRWLLHSVTEPKVEGDRVEIIGDGGRLVMQTVVPFAPSRDITVVGGPGHEFEVNGVNYAPGKEYDPAEAGQWRLELAPKAPDTQCRFLNVLATSDGGSTVWPEVVHQPDPTGATLVVRLSGREVAVRLAGESPLFSHLTIRDAKTNEVLCDADLGEG
;
A
#
# COMPACT_ATOMS: atom_id res chain seq x y z
N THR A 1 8.50 14.10 -7.37
CA THR A 1 9.49 15.18 -7.65
C THR A 1 9.95 15.09 -9.10
N TRP A 2 9.25 15.77 -10.00
CA TRP A 2 9.57 15.75 -11.43
C TRP A 2 10.16 17.10 -11.80
N GLY A 3 11.48 17.16 -11.98
CA GLY A 3 12.17 18.40 -12.35
C GLY A 3 11.68 18.92 -13.71
N TYR A 4 11.17 20.14 -13.75
CA TYR A 4 10.91 21.01 -14.92
C TYR A 4 10.49 20.32 -16.25
N GLY A 5 9.79 19.19 -16.21
CA GLY A 5 9.22 18.54 -17.40
C GLY A 5 10.19 17.79 -18.33
N ALA A 6 11.41 17.47 -17.89
CA ALA A 6 12.40 16.78 -18.74
C ALA A 6 12.83 15.42 -18.15
N PRO A 7 12.88 14.33 -18.96
CA PRO A 7 13.36 13.03 -18.49
C PRO A 7 14.78 13.09 -17.91
N GLY A 8 14.96 12.50 -16.73
CA GLY A 8 16.26 12.42 -16.06
C GLY A 8 16.74 13.70 -15.35
N GLN A 9 15.95 14.77 -15.33
CA GLN A 9 16.30 16.05 -14.68
C GLN A 9 15.71 16.21 -13.26
N GLY A 10 14.84 15.29 -12.84
CA GLY A 10 14.32 15.26 -11.46
C GLY A 10 15.27 14.55 -10.49
N PRO A 11 15.16 14.82 -9.17
CA PRO A 11 15.87 14.02 -8.18
C PRO A 11 15.41 12.56 -8.26
N ASN A 12 16.33 11.64 -8.01
CA ASN A 12 16.02 10.21 -7.98
C ASN A 12 15.22 9.88 -6.71
N ASP A 13 13.90 9.86 -6.81
CA ASP A 13 12.98 9.52 -5.72
C ASP A 13 12.80 8.01 -5.53
N GLY A 14 13.51 7.18 -6.30
CA GLY A 14 13.27 5.75 -6.29
C GLY A 14 11.87 5.36 -6.77
N GLY A 15 11.17 6.25 -7.47
CA GLY A 15 9.82 6.06 -7.96
C GLY A 15 9.75 5.42 -9.33
N GLN A 16 8.65 5.76 -10.02
CA GLN A 16 8.28 5.28 -11.33
C GLN A 16 9.13 5.95 -12.43
N LEU A 17 8.99 5.47 -13.66
CA LEU A 17 9.60 6.07 -14.83
C LEU A 17 8.93 7.40 -15.17
N TYR A 18 9.74 8.39 -15.53
CA TYR A 18 9.27 9.57 -16.24
C TYR A 18 9.38 9.34 -17.74
N ASN A 19 8.31 9.65 -18.49
CA ASN A 19 8.39 9.95 -19.90
C ASN A 19 7.63 11.26 -20.18
N THR A 20 8.03 11.96 -21.24
CA THR A 20 7.18 12.98 -21.84
C THR A 20 5.88 12.31 -22.26
N GLY A 21 4.73 12.82 -21.83
CA GLY A 21 3.41 12.21 -22.08
C GLY A 21 3.10 12.00 -23.57
N PRO A 22 2.05 11.23 -23.90
CA PRO A 22 1.66 11.03 -25.30
C PRO A 22 1.10 12.34 -25.88
N ASP A 23 1.43 12.64 -27.13
CA ASP A 23 0.82 13.73 -27.89
C ASP A 23 -0.58 13.34 -28.36
N PHE A 24 -0.81 12.04 -28.62
CA PHE A 24 -2.08 11.51 -29.09
C PHE A 24 -2.53 10.27 -28.31
N VAL A 25 -3.84 10.13 -28.11
CA VAL A 25 -4.43 8.94 -27.46
C VAL A 25 -4.06 7.64 -28.18
N THR A 26 -3.87 7.69 -29.50
CA THR A 26 -3.47 6.54 -30.31
C THR A 26 -2.08 6.02 -29.99
N GLU A 27 -1.24 6.85 -29.34
CA GLU A 27 0.08 6.46 -28.87
C GLU A 27 0.02 5.67 -27.56
N VAL A 28 -1.16 5.51 -26.95
CA VAL A 28 -1.38 4.70 -25.74
C VAL A 28 -2.02 3.37 -26.12
N GLN A 29 -1.19 2.38 -26.40
CA GLN A 29 -1.47 1.00 -26.77
C GLN A 29 -0.87 0.02 -25.76
N PRO A 30 -1.48 -1.17 -25.59
CA PRO A 30 -0.89 -2.24 -24.81
C PRO A 30 0.52 -2.59 -25.31
N GLY A 31 1.52 -2.31 -24.48
CA GLY A 31 2.90 -2.75 -24.75
C GLY A 31 3.86 -1.63 -25.11
N ASP A 32 3.38 -0.41 -25.29
CA ASP A 32 4.21 0.74 -25.63
C ASP A 32 4.96 1.38 -24.43
N GLN A 33 5.57 2.53 -24.67
CA GLN A 33 6.28 3.31 -23.65
C GLN A 33 5.39 4.00 -22.61
N TYR A 34 4.10 4.19 -22.90
CA TYR A 34 3.10 4.85 -22.05
C TYR A 34 2.29 3.85 -21.20
N HIS A 35 2.34 2.57 -21.53
CA HIS A 35 1.71 1.49 -20.80
C HIS A 35 2.44 1.29 -19.46
N ARG A 36 1.86 1.86 -18.40
CA ARG A 36 2.40 1.83 -17.03
C ARG A 36 1.92 0.65 -16.20
N GLY A 37 0.74 0.13 -16.47
CA GLY A 37 0.25 -1.05 -15.77
C GLY A 37 -1.10 -1.50 -16.30
N ARG A 38 -1.63 -2.53 -15.65
CA ARG A 38 -2.93 -3.11 -15.98
C ARG A 38 -3.67 -3.53 -14.73
N ILE A 39 -5.00 -3.52 -14.81
CA ILE A 39 -5.84 -4.24 -13.84
C ILE A 39 -5.75 -5.72 -14.19
N VAL A 40 -5.32 -6.53 -13.24
CA VAL A 40 -5.22 -7.99 -13.35
C VAL A 40 -6.59 -8.61 -13.10
N THR A 41 -7.26 -8.16 -12.04
CA THR A 41 -8.63 -8.55 -11.69
C THR A 41 -9.28 -7.43 -10.89
N TYR A 42 -10.61 -7.35 -10.96
CA TYR A 42 -11.42 -6.39 -10.25
C TYR A 42 -12.79 -6.97 -9.95
N GLU A 43 -13.26 -6.76 -8.72
CA GLU A 43 -14.59 -7.12 -8.28
C GLU A 43 -15.12 -6.05 -7.31
N ALA A 44 -16.37 -5.66 -7.48
CA ALA A 44 -17.06 -4.78 -6.54
C ALA A 44 -18.46 -5.31 -6.26
N THR A 45 -18.72 -5.57 -4.98
CA THR A 45 -20.00 -6.06 -4.46
C THR A 45 -20.52 -5.09 -3.40
N ASP A 46 -21.69 -5.37 -2.82
CA ASP A 46 -22.17 -4.64 -1.64
C ASP A 46 -21.39 -5.00 -0.36
N LYS A 47 -20.59 -6.07 -0.38
CA LYS A 47 -19.82 -6.58 0.76
C LYS A 47 -18.35 -6.19 0.74
N TYR A 48 -17.74 -6.07 -0.44
CA TYR A 48 -16.33 -5.74 -0.58
C TYR A 48 -16.01 -5.16 -1.96
N VAL A 49 -14.83 -4.54 -2.06
CA VAL A 49 -14.19 -4.19 -3.32
C VAL A 49 -12.80 -4.82 -3.33
N PHE A 50 -12.50 -5.60 -4.35
CA PHE A 50 -11.21 -6.25 -4.54
C PHE A 50 -10.61 -5.85 -5.88
N VAL A 51 -9.33 -5.49 -5.91
CA VAL A 51 -8.63 -5.19 -7.15
C VAL A 51 -7.16 -5.58 -7.03
N VAL A 52 -6.64 -6.18 -8.10
CA VAL A 52 -5.20 -6.39 -8.25
C VAL A 52 -4.71 -5.61 -9.45
N GLY A 53 -3.73 -4.73 -9.23
CA GLY A 53 -3.01 -4.03 -10.28
C GLY A 53 -1.62 -4.62 -10.48
N ASP A 54 -1.17 -4.70 -11.72
CA ASP A 54 0.23 -4.95 -12.09
C ASP A 54 0.82 -3.63 -12.58
N ALA A 55 1.72 -3.06 -11.77
CA ALA A 55 2.40 -1.79 -12.02
C ALA A 55 3.86 -2.00 -12.41
N THR A 56 4.24 -3.21 -12.84
CA THR A 56 5.64 -3.55 -13.18
C THR A 56 6.22 -2.59 -14.22
N ARG A 57 5.42 -2.23 -15.24
CA ARG A 57 5.83 -1.34 -16.34
C ARG A 57 5.90 0.14 -15.94
N SER A 58 5.43 0.50 -14.75
CA SER A 58 5.64 1.82 -14.19
C SER A 58 7.10 2.03 -13.79
N TYR A 59 7.91 0.99 -13.69
CA TYR A 59 9.29 1.06 -13.23
C TYR A 59 10.28 0.62 -14.31
N SER A 60 11.54 1.04 -14.17
CA SER A 60 12.60 0.54 -15.04
C SER A 60 12.74 -0.98 -14.91
N PRO A 61 12.82 -1.74 -16.01
CA PRO A 61 13.07 -3.19 -15.97
C PRO A 61 14.47 -3.54 -15.44
N SER A 62 15.38 -2.57 -15.37
CA SER A 62 16.68 -2.74 -14.69
C SER A 62 16.57 -2.69 -13.16
N LYS A 63 15.44 -2.25 -12.62
CA LYS A 63 15.19 -2.07 -11.18
C LYS A 63 14.12 -3.02 -10.66
N VAL A 64 12.96 -3.08 -11.31
CA VAL A 64 11.81 -3.88 -10.89
C VAL A 64 11.53 -4.95 -11.94
N LYS A 65 11.32 -6.18 -11.48
CA LYS A 65 10.99 -7.35 -12.30
C LYS A 65 9.51 -7.71 -12.22
N GLU A 66 8.89 -7.41 -11.09
CA GLU A 66 7.47 -7.61 -10.85
C GLU A 66 7.02 -6.62 -9.77
N PHE A 67 5.86 -5.99 -9.97
CA PHE A 67 5.17 -5.28 -8.90
C PHE A 67 3.66 -5.44 -9.06
N THR A 68 3.06 -6.25 -8.19
CA THR A 68 1.61 -6.36 -8.07
C THR A 68 1.14 -5.85 -6.71
N ARG A 69 -0.01 -5.17 -6.72
CA ARG A 69 -0.69 -4.68 -5.52
C ARG A 69 -2.12 -5.15 -5.51
N ALA A 70 -2.50 -5.81 -4.42
CA ALA A 70 -3.87 -6.17 -4.10
C ALA A 70 -4.44 -5.16 -3.10
N PHE A 71 -5.60 -4.61 -3.44
CA PHE A 71 -6.43 -3.84 -2.52
C PHE A 71 -7.70 -4.62 -2.23
N LEU A 72 -7.98 -4.86 -0.96
CA LEU A 72 -9.26 -5.39 -0.49
C LEU A 72 -9.87 -4.39 0.49
N PHE A 73 -11.01 -3.81 0.12
CA PHE A 73 -11.81 -2.96 0.99
C PHE A 73 -13.06 -3.72 1.42
N VAL A 74 -13.28 -3.82 2.74
CA VAL A 74 -14.53 -4.30 3.33
C VAL A 74 -15.19 -3.10 4.03
N PRO A 75 -16.24 -2.51 3.43
CA PRO A 75 -16.93 -1.38 4.02
C PRO A 75 -17.46 -1.70 5.42
N PRO A 76 -17.48 -0.73 6.35
CA PRO A 76 -17.21 0.68 6.10
C PRO A 76 -15.74 1.08 6.22
N ASP A 77 -14.89 0.26 6.83
CA ASP A 77 -13.70 0.77 7.51
C ASP A 77 -12.45 -0.11 7.43
N CYS A 78 -12.51 -1.30 6.82
CA CYS A 78 -11.37 -2.23 6.79
C CYS A 78 -10.72 -2.27 5.40
N PHE A 79 -9.43 -1.98 5.33
CA PHE A 79 -8.67 -1.96 4.08
C PHE A 79 -7.40 -2.81 4.23
N ILE A 80 -7.28 -3.87 3.43
CA ILE A 80 -6.13 -4.79 3.47
C ILE A 80 -5.35 -4.62 2.17
N ILE A 81 -4.07 -4.28 2.29
CA ILE A 81 -3.18 -4.03 1.15
C ILE A 81 -2.09 -5.09 1.15
N GLY A 82 -2.02 -5.85 0.07
CA GLY A 82 -0.94 -6.79 -0.20
C GLY A 82 -0.07 -6.28 -1.35
N ASP A 83 1.25 -6.38 -1.21
CA ASP A 83 2.20 -6.15 -2.30
C ASP A 83 3.14 -7.35 -2.51
N LEU A 84 3.44 -7.65 -3.77
CA LEU A 84 4.58 -8.47 -4.19
C LEU A 84 5.48 -7.60 -5.05
N VAL A 85 6.72 -7.43 -4.62
CA VAL A 85 7.73 -6.69 -5.37
C VAL A 85 8.92 -7.59 -5.60
N ARG A 86 9.28 -7.82 -6.86
CA ARG A 86 10.56 -8.41 -7.25
C ARG A 86 11.46 -7.33 -7.83
N VAL A 87 12.66 -7.22 -7.29
CA VAL A 87 13.68 -6.24 -7.72
C VAL A 87 14.88 -6.94 -8.32
N ALA A 88 15.63 -6.21 -9.15
CA ALA A 88 16.80 -6.75 -9.83
C ALA A 88 18.04 -6.91 -8.93
N GLN A 89 18.07 -6.23 -7.78
CA GLN A 89 19.22 -6.23 -6.85
C GLN A 89 18.77 -6.49 -5.42
N ASN A 90 18.57 -5.44 -4.62
CA ASN A 90 18.29 -5.58 -3.19
C ASN A 90 16.96 -4.91 -2.81
N ALA A 91 16.09 -5.68 -2.15
CA ALA A 91 14.75 -5.31 -1.75
C ALA A 91 14.74 -4.43 -0.49
N ASP A 92 15.84 -4.37 0.25
CA ASP A 92 16.07 -3.41 1.35
C ASP A 92 16.03 -1.94 0.90
N ARG A 93 16.00 -1.69 -0.42
CA ARG A 93 15.77 -0.37 -1.04
C ARG A 93 14.31 -0.10 -1.40
N VAL A 94 13.43 -1.10 -1.28
CA VAL A 94 11.99 -0.90 -1.50
C VAL A 94 11.41 -0.17 -0.29
N ARG A 95 10.57 0.83 -0.57
CA ARG A 95 9.86 1.61 0.43
C ARG A 95 8.37 1.52 0.15
N TRP A 96 7.61 1.10 1.15
CA TRP A 96 6.16 1.25 1.18
C TRP A 96 5.84 2.56 1.91
N LEU A 97 5.03 3.43 1.29
CA LEU A 97 4.82 4.80 1.76
C LEU A 97 3.37 5.01 2.19
N LEU A 98 3.19 5.72 3.30
CA LEU A 98 1.90 6.27 3.74
C LEU A 98 2.08 7.74 4.11
N HIS A 99 1.46 8.63 3.34
CA HIS A 99 1.54 10.08 3.55
C HIS A 99 0.45 10.57 4.51
N SER A 100 0.76 11.61 5.27
CA SER A 100 -0.16 12.24 6.20
C SER A 100 0.12 13.74 6.40
N VAL A 101 -0.90 14.45 6.87
CA VAL A 101 -0.81 15.86 7.26
C VAL A 101 -0.24 15.99 8.66
N THR A 102 -0.70 15.15 9.59
CA THR A 102 -0.21 15.09 10.97
C THR A 102 0.86 14.02 11.11
N GLU A 103 1.74 14.19 12.10
CA GLU A 103 2.82 13.25 12.38
C GLU A 103 2.25 11.86 12.76
N PRO A 104 2.62 10.77 12.05
CA PRO A 104 2.23 9.42 12.41
C PRO A 104 2.86 9.00 13.75
N LYS A 105 2.04 8.50 14.67
CA LYS A 105 2.54 7.86 15.91
C LYS A 105 2.79 6.38 15.64
N VAL A 106 4.00 5.90 15.93
CA VAL A 106 4.41 4.51 15.67
C VAL A 106 4.71 3.79 16.98
N GLU A 107 4.08 2.65 17.20
CA GLU A 107 4.32 1.75 18.34
C GLU A 107 4.46 0.31 17.86
N GLY A 108 5.71 -0.15 17.69
CA GLY A 108 6.00 -1.50 17.21
C GLY A 108 5.52 -1.74 15.78
N ASP A 109 4.39 -2.42 15.62
CA ASP A 109 3.74 -2.72 14.34
C ASP A 109 2.54 -1.83 14.02
N ARG A 110 2.17 -0.95 14.96
CA ARG A 110 1.00 -0.10 14.91
C ARG A 110 1.37 1.33 14.57
N VAL A 111 0.54 1.94 13.73
CA VAL A 111 0.67 3.32 13.29
C VAL A 111 -0.69 4.00 13.46
N GLU A 112 -0.70 5.18 14.06
CA GLU A 112 -1.89 6.00 14.22
C GLU A 112 -1.68 7.39 13.63
N ILE A 113 -2.64 7.83 12.82
CA ILE A 113 -2.71 9.17 12.25
C ILE A 113 -4.10 9.71 12.59
N ILE A 114 -4.16 10.89 13.20
CA ILE A 114 -5.41 11.59 13.54
C ILE A 114 -5.35 12.99 12.94
N GLY A 115 -6.39 13.41 12.24
CA GLY A 115 -6.48 14.73 11.60
C GLY A 115 -7.90 15.01 11.10
N ASP A 116 -8.32 16.28 11.14
CA ASP A 116 -9.63 16.76 10.67
C ASP A 116 -10.84 15.90 11.09
N GLY A 117 -10.83 15.46 12.36
CA GLY A 117 -11.91 14.67 12.94
C GLY A 117 -11.94 13.20 12.50
N GLY A 118 -11.01 12.76 11.64
CA GLY A 118 -10.80 11.38 11.27
C GLY A 118 -9.59 10.74 11.97
N ARG A 119 -9.61 9.40 12.02
CA ARG A 119 -8.52 8.57 12.51
C ARG A 119 -8.25 7.44 11.53
N LEU A 120 -7.00 7.29 11.13
CA LEU A 120 -6.49 6.15 10.38
C LEU A 120 -5.50 5.40 11.27
N VAL A 121 -5.74 4.10 11.42
CA VAL A 121 -4.76 3.19 12.01
C VAL A 121 -4.24 2.24 10.95
N MET A 122 -2.98 1.86 11.07
CA MET A 122 -2.37 0.80 10.27
C MET A 122 -1.66 -0.19 11.18
N GLN A 123 -1.80 -1.48 10.89
CA GLN A 123 -0.95 -2.53 11.44
C GLN A 123 -0.18 -3.23 10.32
N THR A 124 1.14 -3.21 10.40
CA THR A 124 2.00 -3.94 9.45
C THR A 124 2.15 -5.39 9.89
N VAL A 125 1.73 -6.30 9.01
CA VAL A 125 1.79 -7.75 9.23
C VAL A 125 3.06 -8.33 8.59
N VAL A 126 3.32 -7.99 7.32
CA VAL A 126 4.50 -8.45 6.55
C VAL A 126 5.22 -7.22 5.97
N PRO A 127 6.57 -7.15 6.01
CA PRO A 127 7.50 -8.12 6.61
C PRO A 127 7.32 -8.21 8.13
N PHE A 128 7.44 -9.42 8.70
CA PHE A 128 7.28 -9.62 10.15
C PHE A 128 8.37 -8.89 10.94
N ALA A 129 8.08 -8.48 12.18
CA ALA A 129 9.12 -8.04 13.10
C ALA A 129 10.10 -9.19 13.42
N PRO A 130 11.41 -8.95 13.60
CA PRO A 130 12.10 -7.66 13.48
C PRO A 130 12.63 -7.35 12.06
N SER A 131 12.22 -8.10 11.04
CA SER A 131 12.74 -8.07 9.65
C SER A 131 12.32 -6.86 8.81
N ARG A 132 11.92 -5.76 9.47
CA ARG A 132 11.51 -4.50 8.85
C ARG A 132 12.01 -3.29 9.61
N ASP A 133 12.04 -2.16 8.92
CA ASP A 133 12.18 -0.83 9.48
C ASP A 133 10.92 -0.02 9.16
N ILE A 134 10.45 0.74 10.16
CA ILE A 134 9.39 1.72 10.03
C ILE A 134 9.99 3.07 10.43
N THR A 135 9.98 4.03 9.52
CA THR A 135 10.59 5.34 9.71
C THR A 135 9.56 6.42 9.41
N VAL A 136 9.49 7.45 10.24
CA VAL A 136 8.67 8.64 10.00
C VAL A 136 9.60 9.74 9.50
N VAL A 137 9.24 10.35 8.37
CA VAL A 137 9.97 11.47 7.75
C VAL A 137 8.99 12.61 7.52
N GLY A 138 9.34 13.81 7.96
CA GLY A 138 8.49 14.99 7.78
C GLY A 138 8.74 16.07 8.82
N GLY A 139 7.80 17.00 8.89
CA GLY A 139 7.90 18.20 9.71
C GLY A 139 8.71 19.32 9.04
N PRO A 140 8.88 20.46 9.74
CA PRO A 140 9.49 21.66 9.17
C PRO A 140 10.83 21.40 8.47
N GLY A 141 10.87 21.59 7.15
CA GLY A 141 12.07 21.40 6.34
C GLY A 141 12.30 19.98 5.83
N HIS A 142 11.36 19.06 6.03
CA HIS A 142 11.43 17.65 5.61
C HIS A 142 10.13 17.15 4.95
N GLU A 143 9.15 18.04 4.75
CA GLU A 143 7.80 17.73 4.25
C GLU A 143 7.83 17.11 2.85
N PHE A 144 8.76 17.56 2.01
CA PHE A 144 8.95 17.14 0.62
C PHE A 144 10.35 16.57 0.40
N GLU A 145 10.89 15.90 1.42
CA GLU A 145 12.24 15.37 1.37
C GLU A 145 12.38 14.21 0.37
N VAL A 146 13.40 14.31 -0.48
CA VAL A 146 13.91 13.20 -1.29
C VAL A 146 15.40 13.06 -1.05
N ASN A 147 15.82 11.94 -0.46
CA ASN A 147 17.22 11.61 -0.15
C ASN A 147 17.98 12.73 0.59
N GLY A 148 17.38 13.29 1.65
CA GLY A 148 18.01 14.34 2.46
C GLY A 148 17.93 15.76 1.89
N VAL A 149 17.23 15.98 0.77
CA VAL A 149 16.98 17.31 0.21
C VAL A 149 15.49 17.60 0.20
N ASN A 150 15.06 18.71 0.81
CA ASN A 150 13.66 19.14 0.83
C ASN A 150 13.31 19.95 -0.42
N TYR A 151 12.31 19.50 -1.17
CA TYR A 151 11.85 20.15 -2.40
C TYR A 151 10.51 20.87 -2.18
N ALA A 152 10.51 21.87 -1.30
CA ALA A 152 9.31 22.66 -1.04
C ALA A 152 8.77 23.31 -2.33
N PRO A 153 7.45 23.32 -2.56
CA PRO A 153 6.86 24.01 -3.70
C PRO A 153 7.29 25.48 -3.74
N GLY A 154 7.75 25.95 -4.91
CA GLY A 154 8.15 27.35 -5.10
C GLY A 154 6.96 28.33 -5.19
N LYS A 155 5.73 27.81 -5.16
CA LYS A 155 4.48 28.58 -5.10
C LYS A 155 3.80 28.33 -3.77
N GLU A 156 2.97 29.27 -3.33
CA GLU A 156 2.09 29.07 -2.17
C GLU A 156 1.25 27.80 -2.36
N TYR A 157 1.18 27.01 -1.29
CA TYR A 157 0.44 25.75 -1.23
C TYR A 157 -0.24 25.65 0.12
N ASP A 158 -1.34 24.89 0.19
CA ASP A 158 -2.00 24.58 1.45
C ASP A 158 -1.28 23.41 2.13
N PRO A 159 -0.64 23.61 3.31
CA PRO A 159 0.02 22.54 4.03
C PRO A 159 -0.94 21.46 4.55
N ALA A 160 -2.23 21.77 4.69
CA ALA A 160 -3.25 20.80 5.09
C ALA A 160 -3.57 19.80 3.96
N GLU A 161 -3.30 20.15 2.71
CA GLU A 161 -3.55 19.29 1.55
C GLU A 161 -2.25 18.72 0.95
N ALA A 162 -1.16 19.48 1.01
CA ALA A 162 0.13 19.05 0.46
C ALA A 162 0.78 17.89 1.26
N GLY A 163 0.33 17.67 2.49
CA GLY A 163 0.94 16.74 3.43
C GLY A 163 2.23 17.30 4.04
N GLN A 164 2.60 16.77 5.21
CA GLN A 164 3.80 17.22 5.94
C GLN A 164 4.65 16.04 6.41
N TRP A 165 4.11 14.84 6.37
CA TRP A 165 4.74 13.64 6.89
C TRP A 165 4.50 12.46 5.96
N ARG A 166 5.43 11.51 6.04
CA ARG A 166 5.24 10.17 5.50
C ARG A 166 5.84 9.14 6.44
N LEU A 167 5.20 7.99 6.48
CA LEU A 167 5.78 6.77 6.98
C LEU A 167 6.42 6.01 5.83
N GLU A 168 7.63 5.51 6.06
CA GLU A 168 8.34 4.59 5.20
C GLU A 168 8.50 3.23 5.87
N LEU A 169 8.00 2.17 5.23
CA LEU A 169 8.18 0.79 5.65
C LEU A 169 9.12 0.08 4.66
N ALA A 170 10.16 -0.58 5.19
CA ALA A 170 11.16 -1.28 4.40
C ALA A 170 11.48 -2.67 4.99
N PRO A 171 11.76 -3.70 4.17
CA PRO A 171 12.38 -4.92 4.66
C PRO A 171 13.86 -4.66 5.04
N LYS A 172 14.39 -5.41 6.01
CA LYS A 172 15.81 -5.33 6.39
C LYS A 172 16.74 -6.19 5.56
N ALA A 173 16.27 -7.35 5.12
CA ALA A 173 17.11 -8.31 4.43
C ALA A 173 17.33 -7.88 2.97
N PRO A 174 18.57 -7.91 2.46
CA PRO A 174 18.82 -7.79 1.04
C PRO A 174 18.33 -9.07 0.35
N ASP A 175 17.16 -9.00 -0.26
CA ASP A 175 16.55 -10.06 -1.08
C ASP A 175 16.21 -9.50 -2.47
N THR A 176 15.90 -10.34 -3.43
CA THR A 176 15.34 -9.95 -4.73
C THR A 176 13.81 -9.91 -4.72
N GLN A 177 13.18 -10.37 -3.64
CA GLN A 177 11.73 -10.35 -3.46
C GLN A 177 11.38 -9.76 -2.09
N CYS A 178 10.39 -8.88 -2.04
CA CYS A 178 9.75 -8.51 -0.78
C CYS A 178 8.23 -8.50 -0.93
N ARG A 179 7.57 -8.71 0.21
CA ARG A 179 6.12 -8.63 0.34
C ARG A 179 5.77 -7.61 1.41
N PHE A 180 4.67 -6.91 1.18
CA PHE A 180 4.06 -6.08 2.21
C PHE A 180 2.64 -6.56 2.44
N LEU A 181 2.22 -6.60 3.70
CA LEU A 181 0.84 -6.85 4.08
C LEU A 181 0.51 -5.88 5.20
N ASN A 182 -0.37 -4.93 4.90
CA ASN A 182 -0.78 -3.88 5.82
C ASN A 182 -2.30 -3.89 5.95
N VAL A 183 -2.78 -3.83 7.19
CA VAL A 183 -4.20 -3.64 7.51
C VAL A 183 -4.37 -2.20 7.92
N LEU A 184 -5.20 -1.46 7.20
CA LEU A 184 -5.59 -0.09 7.50
C LEU A 184 -7.04 -0.10 7.97
N ALA A 185 -7.34 0.72 8.96
CA ALA A 185 -8.70 0.93 9.41
C ALA A 185 -9.00 2.40 9.68
N THR A 186 -10.22 2.83 9.34
CA THR A 186 -10.66 4.22 9.52
C THR A 186 -11.74 4.32 10.60
N SER A 187 -11.72 5.39 11.38
CA SER A 187 -12.76 5.67 12.38
C SER A 187 -12.83 7.17 12.65
N ASP A 188 -13.79 7.60 13.47
CA ASP A 188 -13.81 8.97 13.98
C ASP A 188 -12.57 9.26 14.83
N GLY A 189 -12.14 10.53 14.83
CA GLY A 189 -10.93 11.02 15.52
C GLY A 189 -10.89 10.77 17.03
N GLY A 190 -12.05 10.61 17.66
CA GLY A 190 -12.17 10.28 19.08
C GLY A 190 -12.17 8.78 19.38
N SER A 191 -12.19 7.92 18.37
CA SER A 191 -12.15 6.46 18.55
C SER A 191 -10.80 6.01 19.08
N THR A 192 -10.82 5.06 20.01
CA THR A 192 -9.62 4.39 20.53
C THR A 192 -9.56 2.92 20.11
N VAL A 193 -10.51 2.47 19.29
CA VAL A 193 -10.63 1.07 18.88
C VAL A 193 -9.54 0.73 17.86
N TRP A 194 -8.84 -0.37 18.10
CA TRP A 194 -7.91 -0.96 17.15
C TRP A 194 -8.53 -2.22 16.54
N PRO A 195 -8.28 -2.52 15.26
CA PRO A 195 -8.59 -3.83 14.73
C PRO A 195 -7.75 -4.89 15.46
N GLU A 196 -8.35 -6.04 15.74
CA GLU A 196 -7.58 -7.23 16.09
C GLU A 196 -7.08 -7.85 14.78
N VAL A 197 -5.77 -8.01 14.64
CA VAL A 197 -5.16 -8.58 13.43
C VAL A 197 -4.37 -9.83 13.81
N VAL A 198 -4.73 -10.96 13.23
CA VAL A 198 -4.10 -12.25 13.48
C VAL A 198 -3.65 -12.87 12.16
N HIS A 199 -2.34 -13.09 12.02
CA HIS A 199 -1.77 -13.85 10.91
C HIS A 199 -1.61 -15.32 11.32
N GLN A 200 -2.36 -16.21 10.68
CA GLN A 200 -2.44 -17.63 11.00
C GLN A 200 -1.78 -18.46 9.89
N PRO A 201 -0.52 -18.89 10.06
CA PRO A 201 0.10 -19.81 9.11
C PRO A 201 -0.54 -21.19 9.18
N ASP A 202 -0.64 -21.86 8.04
CA ASP A 202 -1.10 -23.23 7.89
C ASP A 202 -0.18 -23.99 6.91
N PRO A 203 -0.23 -25.32 6.83
CA PRO A 203 0.67 -26.10 5.97
C PRO A 203 0.63 -25.75 4.48
N THR A 204 -0.45 -25.10 4.02
CA THR A 204 -0.68 -24.72 2.64
C THR A 204 -0.50 -23.21 2.40
N GLY A 205 -0.18 -22.41 3.43
CA GLY A 205 0.01 -20.97 3.33
C GLY A 205 -0.29 -20.22 4.63
N ALA A 206 -1.12 -19.18 4.57
CA ALA A 206 -1.58 -18.44 5.73
C ALA A 206 -2.95 -17.78 5.50
N THR A 207 -3.66 -17.53 6.58
CA THR A 207 -4.89 -16.72 6.62
C THR A 207 -4.65 -15.49 7.49
N LEU A 208 -5.01 -14.32 6.97
CA LEU A 208 -5.08 -13.10 7.75
C LEU A 208 -6.52 -12.93 8.27
N VAL A 209 -6.68 -12.81 9.58
CA VAL A 209 -7.97 -12.55 10.22
C VAL A 209 -7.94 -11.15 10.80
N VAL A 210 -8.90 -10.32 10.43
CA VAL A 210 -9.09 -8.97 10.96
C VAL A 210 -10.46 -8.90 11.63
N ARG A 211 -10.51 -8.51 12.91
CA ARG A 211 -11.77 -8.22 13.61
C ARG A 211 -11.90 -6.73 13.87
N LEU A 212 -12.98 -6.15 13.33
CA LEU A 212 -13.27 -4.72 13.43
C LEU A 212 -14.78 -4.50 13.25
N SER A 213 -15.34 -3.53 13.98
CA SER A 213 -16.73 -3.06 13.79
C SER A 213 -17.78 -4.18 13.76
N GLY A 214 -17.59 -5.19 14.62
CA GLY A 214 -18.50 -6.33 14.74
C GLY A 214 -18.40 -7.35 13.61
N ARG A 215 -17.37 -7.28 12.77
CA ARG A 215 -17.11 -8.24 11.70
C ARG A 215 -15.78 -8.95 11.90
N GLU A 216 -15.72 -10.18 11.44
CA GLU A 216 -14.48 -10.92 11.20
C GLU A 216 -14.27 -11.03 9.70
N VAL A 217 -13.12 -10.54 9.22
CA VAL A 217 -12.69 -10.60 7.83
C VAL A 217 -11.50 -11.55 7.75
N ALA A 218 -11.71 -12.73 7.18
CA ALA A 218 -10.68 -13.73 6.97
C ALA A 218 -10.27 -13.76 5.50
N VAL A 219 -8.99 -13.56 5.22
CA VAL A 219 -8.42 -13.52 3.86
C VAL A 219 -7.34 -14.58 3.74
N ARG A 220 -7.52 -15.52 2.82
CA ARG A 220 -6.49 -16.51 2.51
C ARG A 220 -5.41 -15.88 1.65
N LEU A 221 -4.17 -15.94 2.13
CA LEU A 221 -2.99 -15.42 1.43
C LEU A 221 -2.47 -16.48 0.45
N ALA A 222 -2.30 -16.13 -0.82
CA ALA A 222 -1.72 -17.04 -1.79
C ALA A 222 -0.19 -17.08 -1.68
N GLY A 223 0.40 -18.24 -2.03
CA GLY A 223 1.86 -18.42 -2.07
C GLY A 223 2.55 -17.59 -3.17
N GLU A 224 1.83 -17.21 -4.22
CA GLU A 224 2.28 -16.37 -5.35
C GLU A 224 1.19 -15.33 -5.69
N SER A 225 1.40 -14.46 -6.68
CA SER A 225 0.36 -13.54 -7.14
C SER A 225 -0.81 -14.33 -7.78
N PRO A 226 -2.10 -14.01 -7.53
CA PRO A 226 -2.62 -12.89 -6.74
C PRO A 226 -2.49 -13.13 -5.23
N LEU A 227 -2.09 -12.09 -4.49
CA LEU A 227 -1.73 -12.18 -3.06
C LEU A 227 -2.84 -12.68 -2.13
N PHE A 228 -4.10 -12.55 -2.53
CA PHE A 228 -5.27 -13.03 -1.82
C PHE A 228 -6.06 -13.98 -2.73
N SER A 229 -6.47 -15.13 -2.22
CA SER A 229 -7.16 -16.16 -2.99
C SER A 229 -8.60 -16.41 -2.55
N HIS A 230 -8.94 -16.08 -1.31
CA HIS A 230 -10.28 -16.34 -0.77
C HIS A 230 -10.61 -15.35 0.36
N LEU A 231 -11.87 -14.97 0.45
CA LEU A 231 -12.41 -14.04 1.44
C LEU A 231 -13.65 -14.65 2.10
N THR A 232 -13.62 -14.70 3.43
CA THR A 232 -14.81 -14.94 4.25
C THR A 232 -15.06 -13.73 5.15
N ILE A 233 -16.29 -13.22 5.17
CA ILE A 233 -16.74 -12.18 6.11
C ILE A 233 -17.81 -12.77 7.01
N ARG A 234 -17.66 -12.64 8.32
CA ARG A 234 -18.62 -13.11 9.32
C ARG A 234 -19.08 -12.00 10.24
N ASP A 235 -20.31 -12.12 10.75
CA ASP A 235 -20.71 -11.37 11.93
C ASP A 235 -19.96 -11.92 13.15
N ALA A 236 -19.25 -11.05 13.87
CA ALA A 236 -18.37 -11.47 14.96
C ALA A 236 -19.12 -11.97 16.21
N LYS A 237 -20.43 -11.70 16.32
CA LYS A 237 -21.26 -12.16 17.46
C LYS A 237 -22.01 -13.44 17.13
N THR A 238 -22.63 -13.52 15.96
CA THR A 238 -23.47 -14.67 15.57
C THR A 238 -22.69 -15.75 14.83
N ASN A 239 -21.49 -15.43 14.34
CA ASN A 239 -20.68 -16.28 13.45
C ASN A 239 -21.37 -16.59 12.10
N GLU A 240 -22.43 -15.85 11.75
CA GLU A 240 -23.11 -15.93 10.47
C GLU A 240 -22.15 -15.52 9.34
N VAL A 241 -22.11 -16.31 8.27
CA VAL A 241 -21.34 -15.99 7.06
C VAL A 241 -22.11 -14.95 6.25
N LEU A 242 -21.53 -13.76 6.15
CA LEU A 242 -22.08 -12.64 5.38
C LEU A 242 -21.56 -12.61 3.94
N CYS A 243 -20.38 -13.20 3.71
CA CYS A 243 -19.73 -13.33 2.41
C CYS A 243 -18.76 -14.51 2.45
N ASP A 244 -18.69 -15.28 1.37
CA ASP A 244 -17.73 -16.35 1.14
C ASP A 244 -17.42 -16.38 -0.36
N ALA A 245 -16.20 -16.01 -0.75
CA ALA A 245 -15.87 -15.74 -2.14
C ALA A 245 -14.41 -16.07 -2.48
N ASP A 246 -14.21 -16.75 -3.60
CA ASP A 246 -12.89 -16.88 -4.22
C ASP A 246 -12.49 -15.56 -4.88
N LEU A 247 -11.26 -15.13 -4.62
CA LEU A 247 -10.74 -13.86 -5.11
C LEU A 247 -9.82 -14.09 -6.31
N GLY A 248 -10.06 -13.34 -7.39
CA GLY A 248 -9.19 -13.30 -8.56
C GLY A 248 -9.46 -14.35 -9.64
N GLU A 249 -10.64 -14.97 -9.63
CA GLU A 249 -11.14 -15.82 -10.73
C GLU A 249 -11.79 -15.03 -11.89
N GLY A 250 -11.71 -13.69 -11.86
CA GLY A 250 -12.29 -12.79 -12.87
C GLY A 250 -11.33 -12.39 -13.98
#